data_AF-A0A8T4N7X5-F1
#
_entry.id   AF-A0A8T4N7X5-F1
#
_cell.length_a   1.000
_cell.length_b   1.000
_cell.length_c   1.000
_cell.angle_alpha   90.00
_cell.angle_beta   90.00
_cell.angle_gamma   90.00
#
_symmetry.space_group_name_H-M   'P 1'
#
loop_
_entity.id
_entity.type
_entity.pdbx_description
1 polymer ?
#
loop_
_entity_poly.entity_id
_entity_poly.type
_entity_poly.pdbx_seq_one_letter_code
_entity_poly.pdbx_strand_id
1 'polypeptide(L)'
;MEEFVALKIEKQSKPLGKLVKGDKFFINGSEMIVDSQFLFMAHKDTNEMIIEVYNPANEREYQVRYFDDQIETSIEVFELVGDFEYVRREPKSVAW
;
A
#
# COMPACT_ATOMS: atom_id res chain seq x y z
N MET A 1 -21.08 -2.93 18.65
CA MET A 1 -20.12 -1.89 18.26
C MET A 1 -19.01 -2.62 17.52
N GLU A 2 -18.83 -2.37 16.24
CA GLU A 2 -17.64 -2.88 15.53
C GLU A 2 -16.42 -2.15 16.09
N GLU A 3 -15.44 -2.92 16.56
CA GLU A 3 -14.13 -2.37 16.92
C GLU A 3 -13.46 -1.88 15.64
N PHE A 4 -13.19 -0.57 15.58
CA PHE A 4 -12.37 0.00 14.53
C PHE A 4 -10.93 -0.45 14.77
N VAL A 5 -10.48 -1.48 14.05
CA VAL A 5 -9.09 -1.95 14.14
C VAL A 5 -8.25 -1.06 13.24
N ALA A 6 -7.47 -0.17 13.87
CA ALA A 6 -6.48 0.63 13.13
C ALA A 6 -5.51 -0.30 12.37
N LEU A 7 -5.16 0.10 11.15
CA LEU A 7 -4.20 -0.63 10.33
C LEU A 7 -2.86 -0.77 11.08
N LYS A 8 -2.38 -2.00 11.25
CA LYS A 8 -1.11 -2.27 11.91
C LYS A 8 0.04 -2.36 10.92
N ILE A 9 1.10 -1.58 11.13
CA ILE A 9 2.38 -1.78 10.43
C ILE A 9 3.21 -2.79 11.22
N GLU A 10 3.41 -3.99 10.68
CA GLU A 10 4.08 -5.09 11.39
C GLU A 10 5.60 -5.03 11.29
N LYS A 11 6.13 -4.58 10.15
CA LYS A 11 7.57 -4.47 9.90
C LYS A 11 7.84 -3.41 8.83
N GLN A 12 8.95 -2.70 9.00
CA GLN A 12 9.49 -1.75 8.03
C GLN A 12 10.97 -2.07 7.84
N SER A 13 11.34 -2.67 6.70
CA SER A 13 12.73 -3.02 6.39
C SER A 13 13.55 -1.80 5.96
N LYS A 14 12.88 -0.79 5.39
CA LYS A 14 13.44 0.49 4.95
C LYS A 14 12.33 1.55 4.86
N PRO A 15 12.67 2.85 4.67
CA PRO A 15 11.65 3.88 4.49
C PRO A 15 10.69 3.54 3.35
N LEU A 16 9.38 3.72 3.57
CA LEU A 16 8.35 3.35 2.59
C LEU A 16 8.57 4.04 1.23
N GLY A 17 9.01 5.31 1.23
CA GLY A 17 9.39 6.08 0.04
C GLY A 17 10.65 5.63 -0.70
N LYS A 18 11.26 4.50 -0.31
CA LYS A 18 12.49 3.93 -0.89
C LYS A 18 12.28 2.49 -1.36
N LEU A 19 11.03 2.06 -1.52
CA LEU A 19 10.75 0.81 -2.19
C LEU A 19 11.06 0.94 -3.69
N VAL A 20 11.50 -0.15 -4.28
CA VAL A 20 11.82 -0.25 -5.70
C VAL A 20 11.19 -1.52 -6.26
N LYS A 21 11.07 -1.58 -7.59
CA LYS A 21 10.55 -2.77 -8.28
C LYS A 21 11.28 -4.04 -7.80
N GLY A 22 10.49 -5.05 -7.46
CA GLY A 22 10.97 -6.34 -6.94
C GLY A 22 11.10 -6.42 -5.41
N ASP A 23 10.97 -5.31 -4.68
CA ASP A 23 10.83 -5.37 -3.23
C ASP A 23 9.55 -6.09 -2.82
N LYS A 24 9.55 -6.58 -1.58
CA LYS A 24 8.39 -7.25 -0.99
C LYS A 24 7.52 -6.26 -0.24
N PHE A 25 6.22 -6.39 -0.42
CA PHE A 25 5.22 -5.75 0.42
C PHE A 25 4.27 -6.84 0.92
N PHE A 26 3.73 -6.71 2.12
CA PHE A 26 2.83 -7.71 2.70
C PHE A 26 1.52 -7.06 3.08
N ILE A 27 0.41 -7.70 2.69
CA ILE A 27 -0.95 -7.27 3.04
C ILE A 27 -1.60 -8.44 3.78
N ASN A 28 -1.97 -8.26 5.06
CA ASN A 28 -2.43 -9.35 5.95
C ASN A 28 -1.51 -10.59 5.93
N GLY A 29 -0.20 -10.37 5.90
CA GLY A 29 0.81 -11.43 5.81
C GLY A 29 0.94 -12.11 4.44
N SER A 30 0.11 -11.76 3.45
CA SER A 30 0.27 -12.24 2.07
C SER A 30 1.34 -11.45 1.35
N GLU A 31 2.33 -12.14 0.77
CA GLU A 31 3.41 -11.53 0.00
C GLU A 31 2.90 -10.94 -1.32
N MET A 32 3.31 -9.71 -1.57
CA MET A 32 3.12 -8.95 -2.80
C MET A 32 4.50 -8.51 -3.29
N ILE A 33 4.61 -8.27 -4.59
CA ILE A 33 5.82 -7.75 -5.22
C ILE A 33 5.54 -6.32 -5.67
N VAL A 34 6.43 -5.39 -5.30
CA VAL A 34 6.39 -4.00 -5.76
C VAL A 34 6.68 -3.98 -7.26
N ASP A 35 5.78 -3.41 -8.04
CA ASP A 35 6.02 -3.15 -9.45
C ASP A 35 6.51 -1.72 -9.68
N SER A 36 5.87 -0.75 -9.03
CA SER A 36 6.20 0.67 -9.19
C SER A 36 5.93 1.46 -7.91
N GLN A 37 6.60 2.60 -7.78
CA GLN A 37 6.34 3.61 -6.75
C GLN A 37 6.52 5.00 -7.34
N PHE A 38 5.53 5.87 -7.17
CA PHE A 38 5.53 7.20 -7.79
C PHE A 38 4.69 8.21 -7.00
N LEU A 39 4.96 9.49 -7.27
CA LEU A 39 4.16 10.62 -6.82
C LEU A 39 2.83 10.63 -7.59
N PHE A 40 1.71 10.54 -6.87
CA PHE A 40 0.39 10.67 -7.46
C PHE A 40 -0.06 12.12 -7.52
N MET A 41 0.03 12.82 -6.38
CA MET A 41 -0.38 14.23 -6.28
C MET A 41 0.48 14.99 -5.28
N ALA A 42 0.91 16.19 -5.65
CA ALA A 42 1.56 17.11 -4.72
C ALA A 42 0.52 18.05 -4.10
N HIS A 43 0.52 18.14 -2.77
CA HIS A 43 -0.35 19.00 -1.97
C HIS A 43 0.46 20.00 -1.16
N LYS A 44 0.91 21.10 -1.78
CA LYS A 44 1.73 22.17 -1.15
C LYS A 44 2.96 21.65 -0.39
N ASP A 45 2.75 21.15 0.82
CA ASP A 45 3.76 20.69 1.78
C ASP A 45 3.76 19.17 1.98
N THR A 46 2.79 18.44 1.43
CA THR A 46 2.61 16.98 1.54
C THR A 46 2.50 16.34 0.15
N ASN A 47 2.98 15.12 -0.05
CA ASN A 47 2.78 14.38 -1.29
C ASN A 47 1.97 13.10 -1.07
N GLU A 48 0.93 12.90 -1.89
CA GLU A 48 0.27 11.59 -2.01
C GLU A 48 1.11 10.70 -2.94
N MET A 49 1.51 9.55 -2.40
CA MET A 49 2.36 8.57 -3.05
C MET A 49 1.55 7.29 -3.32
N ILE A 50 1.84 6.63 -4.42
CA ILE A 50 1.29 5.32 -4.76
C ILE A 50 2.43 4.31 -4.88
N ILE A 51 2.21 3.11 -4.34
CA ILE A 51 2.98 1.91 -4.64
C ILE A 51 2.02 0.94 -5.31
N GLU A 52 2.35 0.50 -6.52
CA GLU A 52 1.66 -0.59 -7.18
C GLU A 52 2.34 -1.91 -6.80
N VAL A 53 1.53 -2.85 -6.32
CA VAL A 53 1.99 -4.18 -5.91
C VAL A 53 1.08 -5.24 -6.51
N TYR A 54 1.64 -6.40 -6.84
CA TYR A 54 0.84 -7.55 -7.30
C TYR A 54 1.10 -8.79 -6.45
N ASN A 55 0.08 -9.62 -6.30
CA ASN A 55 0.19 -10.91 -5.64
C ASN A 55 0.67 -11.96 -6.65
N PRO A 56 1.87 -12.53 -6.52
CA PRO A 56 2.40 -13.50 -7.48
C PRO A 56 1.64 -14.83 -7.49
N ALA A 57 0.81 -15.12 -6.49
CA ALA A 57 0.06 -16.37 -6.39
C ALA A 57 -1.27 -16.35 -7.15
N ASN A 58 -1.84 -15.18 -7.40
CA ASN A 58 -3.16 -15.05 -8.04
C ASN A 58 -3.29 -13.87 -9.00
N GLU A 59 -2.17 -13.19 -9.29
CA GLU A 59 -2.05 -12.08 -10.25
C GLU A 59 -2.95 -10.86 -9.93
N ARG A 60 -3.50 -10.78 -8.70
CA ARG A 60 -4.26 -9.61 -8.28
C ARG A 60 -3.33 -8.42 -8.04
N GLU A 61 -3.75 -7.27 -8.52
CA GLU A 61 -3.03 -6.01 -8.38
C GLU A 61 -3.66 -5.12 -7.32
N TYR A 62 -2.81 -4.35 -6.65
CA TYR A 62 -3.21 -3.45 -5.58
C TYR A 62 -2.45 -2.14 -5.69
N GLN A 63 -3.09 -1.06 -5.26
CA GLN A 63 -2.44 0.20 -4.94
C GLN A 63 -2.37 0.38 -3.42
N VAL A 64 -1.18 0.68 -2.93
CA VAL A 64 -0.95 1.18 -1.57
C VAL A 64 -0.73 2.68 -1.69
N ARG A 65 -1.65 3.47 -1.12
CA ARG A 65 -1.58 4.93 -1.13
C ARG A 65 -1.21 5.43 0.25
N TYR A 66 -0.41 6.49 0.32
CA TYR A 66 -0.04 7.12 1.58
C TYR A 66 0.44 8.55 1.34
N PHE A 67 0.40 9.37 2.39
CA PHE A 67 1.06 10.67 2.42
C PHE A 67 2.49 10.51 2.94
N ASP A 68 3.47 11.07 2.22
CA ASP A 68 4.90 10.89 2.49
C ASP A 68 5.36 11.39 3.87
N ASP A 69 4.64 12.35 4.44
CA ASP A 69 4.86 12.92 5.77
C ASP A 69 3.99 12.28 6.89
N GLN A 70 3.01 11.43 6.53
CA GLN A 70 2.02 10.86 7.46
C GLN A 70 1.88 9.33 7.28
N ILE A 71 2.99 8.63 7.02
CA ILE A 71 3.00 7.20 6.67
C ILE A 71 2.25 6.34 7.71
N GLU A 72 2.44 6.59 9.01
CA GLU A 72 1.86 5.74 10.07
C GLU A 72 0.33 5.79 10.14
N THR A 73 -0.29 6.83 9.57
CA THR A 73 -1.74 7.10 9.71
C THR A 73 -2.49 7.20 8.39
N SER A 74 -1.79 7.20 7.25
CA SER A 74 -2.38 7.48 5.93
C SER A 74 -2.38 6.31 4.95
N ILE A 75 -1.85 5.14 5.35
CA ILE A 75 -1.81 3.99 4.44
C ILE A 75 -3.22 3.49 4.16
N GLU A 76 -3.55 3.47 2.87
CA GLU A 76 -4.79 2.91 2.33
C GLU A 76 -4.47 1.89 1.24
N VAL A 77 -5.24 0.81 1.16
CA VAL A 77 -5.04 -0.28 0.20
C VAL A 77 -6.26 -0.40 -0.70
N PHE A 78 -6.03 -0.48 -2.01
CA PHE A 78 -7.06 -0.64 -3.03
C PHE A 78 -6.72 -1.84 -3.90
N GLU A 79 -7.70 -2.69 -4.20
CA GLU A 79 -7.57 -3.78 -5.17
C GLU A 79 -8.07 -3.31 -6.53
N LEU A 80 -7.33 -3.60 -7.60
CA LEU A 80 -7.82 -3.41 -8.97
C LEU A 80 -8.81 -4.54 -9.30
N VAL A 81 -10.05 -4.18 -9.64
CA VAL A 81 -11.12 -5.11 -9.98
C VAL A 81 -11.52 -4.91 -11.44
N GLY A 82 -11.52 -6.00 -12.20
CA GLY A 82 -11.95 -6.02 -13.61
C GLY A 82 -11.08 -5.16 -14.54
N ASP A 83 -9.86 -4.81 -14.13
CA ASP A 83 -8.89 -3.98 -14.88
C ASP A 83 -9.27 -2.50 -15.05
N PHE A 84 -10.28 -1.99 -14.34
CA PHE A 84 -10.69 -0.57 -14.46
C PHE A 84 -11.06 0.13 -13.14
N GLU A 85 -11.37 -0.61 -12.07
CA GLU A 85 -11.87 -0.02 -10.82
C GLU A 85 -10.97 -0.35 -9.63
N TYR A 86 -10.58 0.69 -8.89
CA TYR A 86 -9.89 0.52 -7.60
C TYR A 86 -10.89 0.50 -6.44
N VAL A 87 -11.02 -0.67 -5.80
CA VAL A 87 -11.92 -0.87 -4.67
C VAL A 87 -11.13 -0.89 -3.37
N ARG A 88 -11.48 -0.01 -2.43
CA ARG A 88 -10.84 0.06 -1.10
C ARG A 88 -10.96 -1.28 -0.36
N ARG A 89 -9.85 -1.71 0.23
CA ARG A 89 -9.76 -2.85 1.13
C ARG A 89 -9.30 -2.37 2.50
N GLU A 90 -9.78 -3.03 3.55
CA GLU A 90 -9.43 -2.72 4.94
C GLU A 90 -8.59 -3.86 5.52
N PRO A 91 -7.31 -3.98 5.13
CA PRO A 91 -6.44 -4.97 5.75
C PRO A 91 -6.21 -4.63 7.22
N LYS A 92 -6.00 -5.68 8.02
CA LYS A 92 -5.66 -5.55 9.44
C LYS A 92 -4.18 -5.18 9.62
N SER A 93 -3.32 -5.61 8.69
CA SER A 93 -1.91 -5.28 8.75
C SER A 93 -1.24 -5.14 7.38
N VAL A 94 -0.14 -4.38 7.39
CA VAL A 94 0.83 -4.26 6.29
C VAL A 94 2.25 -4.40 6.80
N ALA A 95 3.16 -4.79 5.92
CA ALA A 95 4.60 -4.75 6.18
C ALA A 95 5.39 -4.58 4.88
N TRP A 96 6.64 -4.13 4.99
CA TRP A 96 7.59 -4.07 3.89
C TRP A 96 9.03 -4.16 4.41
#